data_AF-A0A9D6ID65-F1
#
_entry.id   AF-A0A9D6ID65-F1
#
_cell.length_a   1.000
_cell.length_b   1.000
_cell.length_c   1.000
_cell.angle_alpha   90.00
_cell.angle_beta   90.00
_cell.angle_gamma   90.00
#
_symmetry.space_group_name_H-M   'P 1'
#
loop_
_entity.id
_entity.type
_entity.pdbx_description
1 polymer ?
#
loop_
_entity_poly.entity_id
_entity_poly.type
_entity_poly.pdbx_seq_one_letter_code
_entity_poly.pdbx_strand_id
1 'polypeptide(L)'
;MVCRHCRKANISRPRRLCWCCYYAPGVRDLYPSTSKYARRGEGNFNGNAPPPAFPTGALPGSPEKIAVLAERARFKQSLWHPDDATLAGPNLVLAQAG
;
A
#
# COMPACT_ATOMS: atom_id res chain seq x y z
N MET A 1 0.23 -30.10 -18.00
CA MET A 1 -0.50 -29.69 -16.77
C MET A 1 -1.61 -28.71 -17.16
N VAL A 2 -2.84 -28.90 -16.66
CA VAL A 2 -4.05 -28.16 -17.08
C VAL A 2 -4.30 -26.89 -16.27
N CYS A 3 -4.94 -25.90 -16.88
CA CYS A 3 -5.34 -24.62 -16.29
C CYS A 3 -6.14 -24.82 -14.99
N ARG A 4 -5.76 -24.13 -13.91
CA ARG A 4 -6.45 -24.18 -12.61
C ARG A 4 -7.88 -23.65 -12.67
N HIS A 5 -8.16 -22.70 -13.56
CA HIS A 5 -9.48 -22.08 -13.68
C HIS A 5 -10.43 -22.91 -14.54
N CYS A 6 -10.14 -23.05 -15.84
CA CYS A 6 -11.06 -23.72 -16.76
C CYS A 6 -10.91 -25.24 -16.79
N ARG A 7 -9.79 -25.79 -16.29
CA ARG A 7 -9.45 -27.23 -16.35
C ARG A 7 -9.46 -27.87 -17.76
N LYS A 8 -9.52 -27.05 -18.82
CA LYS A 8 -9.65 -27.50 -20.22
C LYS A 8 -8.35 -27.34 -21.04
N ALA A 9 -7.69 -26.20 -20.91
CA ALA A 9 -6.51 -25.86 -21.70
C ALA A 9 -5.20 -26.07 -20.92
N ASN A 10 -4.10 -26.24 -21.64
CA ASN A 10 -2.76 -26.30 -21.05
C ASN A 10 -2.38 -24.99 -20.36
N ILE A 11 -1.66 -25.11 -19.24
CA ILE A 11 -1.07 -23.96 -18.55
C ILE A 11 -0.03 -23.33 -19.48
N SER A 12 -0.12 -22.02 -19.64
CA SER A 12 0.85 -21.21 -20.39
C SER A 12 1.28 -19.95 -19.63
N ARG A 13 0.66 -19.65 -18.48
CA ARG A 13 0.85 -18.39 -17.74
C ARG A 13 1.08 -18.61 -16.24
N PRO A 14 1.66 -17.62 -15.54
CA PRO A 14 1.76 -17.61 -14.08
C PRO A 14 0.40 -17.85 -13.41
N ARG A 15 0.41 -18.25 -12.14
CA ARG A 15 -0.79 -18.67 -11.38
C ARG A 15 -1.44 -19.96 -11.89
N ARG A 16 -0.72 -20.73 -12.74
CA ARG A 16 -1.18 -21.99 -13.34
C ARG A 16 -2.45 -21.81 -14.19
N LEU A 17 -2.48 -20.75 -15.00
CA LEU A 17 -3.60 -20.42 -15.89
C LEU A 17 -3.23 -20.64 -17.36
N CYS A 18 -4.23 -20.87 -18.21
CA CYS A 18 -4.07 -20.74 -19.66
C CYS A 18 -4.16 -19.27 -20.10
N TRP A 19 -3.76 -18.99 -21.33
CA TRP A 19 -3.79 -17.65 -21.93
C TRP A 19 -5.15 -16.95 -21.77
N CYS A 20 -6.25 -17.62 -22.17
CA CYS A 20 -7.59 -17.03 -22.12
C CYS A 20 -8.01 -16.69 -20.68
N CYS A 21 -7.83 -17.62 -19.74
CA CYS A 21 -8.19 -17.38 -18.34
C CYS A 21 -7.30 -16.35 -17.66
N TYR A 22 -6.04 -16.18 -18.10
CA TYR A 22 -5.15 -15.18 -17.52
C TYR A 22 -5.58 -13.74 -17.85
N TYR A 23 -6.14 -13.51 -19.04
CA TYR A 23 -6.60 -12.19 -19.48
C TYR A 23 -8.11 -11.97 -19.32
N ALA A 24 -8.87 -13.02 -18.98
CA ALA A 24 -10.27 -12.87 -18.65
C ALA A 24 -10.42 -11.90 -17.44
N PRO A 25 -11.25 -10.84 -17.57
CA PRO A 25 -11.48 -9.89 -16.49
C PRO A 25 -11.89 -10.59 -15.19
N GLY A 26 -11.29 -10.19 -14.07
CA GLY A 26 -11.56 -10.75 -12.73
C GLY A 26 -10.97 -12.15 -12.47
N VAL A 27 -10.74 -12.98 -13.48
CA VAL A 27 -10.23 -14.36 -13.28
C VAL A 27 -8.83 -14.34 -12.68
N ARG A 28 -7.94 -13.49 -13.17
CA ARG A 28 -6.55 -13.39 -12.67
C ARG A 28 -6.50 -13.03 -11.19
N ASP A 29 -7.46 -12.24 -10.72
CA ASP A 29 -7.48 -11.69 -9.36
C ASP A 29 -7.92 -12.73 -8.32
N LEU A 30 -8.64 -13.79 -8.76
CA LEU A 30 -8.98 -14.96 -7.94
C LEU A 30 -7.77 -15.82 -7.56
N TYR A 31 -6.62 -15.62 -8.22
CA TYR A 31 -5.43 -16.44 -8.01
C TYR A 31 -4.26 -15.57 -7.53
N PRO A 32 -3.84 -15.73 -6.26
CA PRO A 32 -2.70 -15.01 -5.71
C PRO A 32 -1.45 -15.18 -6.57
N SER A 33 -0.65 -14.11 -6.68
CA SER A 33 0.64 -14.18 -7.37
C SER A 33 1.58 -15.12 -6.61
N THR A 34 2.16 -16.09 -7.31
CA THR A 34 3.10 -17.08 -6.73
C THR A 34 4.57 -16.63 -6.79
N SER A 35 4.85 -15.45 -7.33
CA SER A 35 6.23 -14.96 -7.45
C SER A 35 6.78 -14.48 -6.11
N LYS A 36 8.05 -14.76 -5.82
CA LYS A 36 8.74 -14.17 -4.66
C LYS A 36 8.83 -12.64 -4.73
N TYR A 37 8.84 -12.09 -5.94
CA TYR A 37 8.87 -10.65 -6.25
C TYR A 37 7.47 -10.01 -6.35
N ALA A 38 6.39 -10.75 -6.04
CA ALA A 38 5.06 -10.18 -6.04
C ALA A 38 4.94 -9.11 -4.95
N ARG A 39 4.42 -7.93 -5.30
CA ARG A 39 4.02 -6.93 -4.29
C ARG A 39 2.92 -7.55 -3.41
N ARG A 40 3.14 -7.54 -2.10
CA ARG A 40 2.23 -8.02 -1.05
C ARG A 40 2.02 -6.90 -0.04
N GLY A 41 0.85 -6.86 0.59
CA GLY A 41 0.49 -5.85 1.59
C GLY A 41 -0.10 -4.57 0.98
N GLU A 42 -0.39 -3.60 1.86
CA GLU A 42 -0.83 -2.27 1.48
C GLU A 42 0.30 -1.55 0.75
N GLY A 43 0.02 -1.06 -0.46
CA GLY A 43 0.97 -0.21 -1.16
C GLY A 43 1.20 1.08 -0.37
N ASN A 44 2.33 1.76 -0.60
CA ASN A 44 2.61 3.04 0.04
C ASN A 44 1.71 4.21 -0.43
N PHE A 45 0.74 3.94 -1.31
CA PHE A 45 -0.13 4.94 -1.96
C PHE A 45 0.62 6.22 -2.36
N ASN A 46 1.82 6.08 -2.94
CA ASN A 46 2.63 7.24 -3.31
C ASN A 46 1.94 8.00 -4.46
N GLY A 47 1.34 9.15 -4.17
CA GLY A 47 0.56 9.96 -5.10
C GLY A 47 0.04 11.25 -4.47
N ASN A 48 -0.61 12.10 -5.27
CA ASN A 48 -1.27 13.31 -4.78
C ASN A 48 -2.60 12.94 -4.09
N ALA A 49 -2.54 12.72 -2.78
CA ALA A 49 -3.72 12.65 -1.93
C ALA A 49 -3.79 13.86 -0.99
N PRO A 50 -4.98 14.23 -0.52
CA PRO A 50 -5.12 15.20 0.56
C PRO A 50 -4.31 14.77 1.79
N PRO A 51 -3.72 15.72 2.52
CA PRO A 51 -3.15 15.45 3.82
C PRO A 51 -4.23 14.88 4.76
N PRO A 52 -3.84 14.02 5.72
CA PRO A 52 -4.76 13.57 6.76
C PRO A 52 -5.25 14.78 7.57
N ALA A 53 -6.44 14.68 8.16
CA ALA A 53 -7.06 15.81 8.86
C ALA A 53 -6.25 16.31 10.08
N PHE A 54 -5.43 15.43 10.69
CA PHE A 54 -4.64 15.75 11.87
C PHE A 54 -3.22 15.19 11.77
N PRO A 55 -2.21 15.91 12.32
CA PRO A 55 -0.86 15.40 12.47
C PRO A 55 -0.80 14.25 13.49
N THR A 56 0.29 13.49 13.48
CA THR A 56 0.63 12.56 14.56
C THR A 56 1.84 13.05 15.36
N GLY A 57 1.74 12.94 16.69
CA GLY A 57 2.86 13.15 17.60
C GLY A 57 3.83 11.96 17.67
N ALA A 58 3.52 10.84 17.00
CA ALA A 58 4.39 9.66 17.01
C ALA A 58 5.70 9.94 16.26
N LEU A 59 6.83 9.64 16.91
CA LEU A 59 8.15 9.90 16.35
C LEU A 59 8.49 8.97 15.17
N PRO A 60 9.29 9.44 14.20
CA PRO A 60 9.78 8.58 13.13
C PRO A 60 10.46 7.32 13.67
N GLY A 61 10.11 6.16 13.11
CA GLY A 61 10.64 4.85 13.51
C GLY A 61 9.92 4.16 14.67
N SER A 62 9.02 4.85 15.37
CA SER A 62 8.21 4.24 16.43
C SER A 62 7.14 3.29 15.87
N PRO A 63 6.75 2.23 16.62
CA PRO A 63 5.61 1.37 16.25
C PRO A 63 4.32 2.16 16.06
N GLU A 64 4.09 3.18 16.88
CA GLU A 64 2.93 4.07 16.81
C GLU A 64 2.89 4.84 15.49
N LYS A 65 4.05 5.34 15.03
CA LYS A 65 4.15 6.00 13.73
C LYS A 65 3.86 5.02 12.60
N ILE A 66 4.39 3.81 12.67
CA ILE A 66 4.14 2.77 11.66
C ILE A 66 2.64 2.44 11.58
N ALA A 67 1.94 2.34 12.72
CA ALA A 67 0.50 2.10 12.77
C ALA A 67 -0.30 3.22 12.08
N VAL A 68 0.04 4.49 12.36
CA VAL A 68 -0.59 5.66 11.70
C VAL A 68 -0.35 5.64 10.19
N LEU A 69 0.86 5.34 9.73
CA LEU A 69 1.16 5.28 8.30
C LEU A 69 0.40 4.15 7.60
N ALA A 70 0.26 2.99 8.24
CA ALA A 70 -0.53 1.88 7.72
C ALA A 70 -2.02 2.23 7.60
N GLU A 71 -2.58 2.94 8.59
CA GLU A 71 -3.94 3.44 8.56
C GLU A 71 -4.16 4.45 7.41
N ARG A 72 -3.27 5.45 7.29
CA ARG A 72 -3.33 6.46 6.21
C ARG A 72 -3.23 5.80 4.83
N ALA A 73 -2.36 4.80 4.67
CA ALA A 73 -2.25 4.03 3.42
C ALA A 73 -3.57 3.32 3.08
N ARG A 74 -4.19 2.66 4.07
CA ARG A 74 -5.48 1.98 3.91
C ARG A 74 -6.61 2.94 3.50
N PHE A 75 -6.59 4.16 4.03
CA PHE A 75 -7.54 5.22 3.68
C PHE A 75 -7.17 6.05 2.44
N LYS A 76 -6.07 5.70 1.74
CA LYS A 76 -5.59 6.44 0.56
C LYS A 76 -5.38 7.95 0.83
N GLN A 77 -4.94 8.28 2.04
CA GLN A 77 -4.52 9.62 2.41
C GLN A 77 -3.03 9.82 2.08
N SER A 78 -2.55 11.06 2.08
CA SER A 78 -1.11 11.30 2.13
C SER A 78 -0.55 10.60 3.37
N LEU A 79 0.57 9.90 3.20
CA LEU A 79 1.27 9.26 4.32
C LEU A 79 1.77 10.29 5.34
N TRP A 80 2.13 11.48 4.88
CA TRP A 80 2.78 12.51 5.67
C TRP A 80 1.86 13.71 5.85
N HIS A 81 1.84 14.25 7.08
CA HIS A 81 1.32 15.58 7.39
C HIS A 81 2.51 16.52 7.61
N PRO A 82 2.45 17.80 7.16
CA PRO A 82 3.53 18.77 7.39
C PRO A 82 3.91 18.93 8.87
N ASP A 83 2.91 18.89 9.75
CA ASP A 83 3.09 19.04 11.21
C ASP A 83 3.25 17.71 11.96
N ASP A 84 3.53 16.60 11.27
CA ASP A 84 3.89 15.35 11.95
C ASP A 84 5.18 15.54 12.78
N ALA A 85 5.27 14.89 13.93
CA ALA A 85 6.48 14.94 14.76
C ALA A 85 7.73 14.46 14.01
N THR A 86 8.84 15.17 14.18
CA THR A 86 10.14 14.87 13.56
C THR A 86 11.21 14.55 14.61
N LEU A 87 12.34 13.97 14.20
CA LEU A 87 13.47 13.66 15.09
C LEU A 87 14.29 14.89 15.49
N ALA A 88 14.05 16.05 14.89
CA ALA A 88 14.88 17.24 15.07
C ALA A 88 14.75 17.92 16.46
N GLY A 89 14.07 17.30 17.42
CA GLY A 89 13.62 17.99 18.63
C GLY A 89 12.58 19.07 18.28
N PRO A 90 12.02 19.80 19.26
CA PRO A 90 11.01 20.80 18.98
C PRO A 90 11.58 21.88 18.05
N ASN A 91 11.00 22.03 16.87
CA ASN A 91 10.99 23.32 16.21
C ASN A 91 10.18 24.23 17.13
N LEU A 92 10.85 24.96 18.00
CA LEU A 92 10.32 26.17 18.59
C LEU A 92 10.12 27.17 17.46
N VAL A 93 9.10 26.96 16.62
CA VAL A 93 8.43 28.07 15.98
C VAL A 93 7.75 28.79 17.14
N LEU A 94 8.50 29.67 17.78
CA LEU A 94 7.96 30.76 18.56
C LEU A 94 6.96 31.44 17.63
N ALA A 95 5.68 31.14 17.83
CA ALA A 95 4.61 32.02 17.40
C ALA A 95 4.80 33.33 18.18
N GLN A 96 5.66 34.20 17.66
CA GLN A 96 5.67 35.59 18.06
C GLN A 96 4.44 36.26 17.42
N ALA A 97 3.57 36.70 18.32
CA ALA A 97 2.77 37.92 18.28
C ALA A 97 1.76 38.12 17.13
N GLY A 98 0.51 38.27 17.57
CA GLY A 98 -0.61 38.90 16.90
C GLY A 98 -1.76 39.00 17.89
#